data_AF-A0A4Z0J1I7-F1
#
_entry.id   AF-A0A4Z0J1I7-F1
#
_cell.length_a   1.000
_cell.length_b   1.000
_cell.length_c   1.000
_cell.angle_alpha   90.00
_cell.angle_beta   90.00
_cell.angle_gamma   90.00
#
_symmetry.space_group_name_H-M   'P 1'
#
loop_
_entity.id
_entity.type
_entity.pdbx_description
1 polymer ?
#
loop_
_entity_poly.entity_id
_entity_poly.type
_entity_poly.pdbx_seq_one_letter_code
_entity_poly.pdbx_strand_id
1 'polypeptide(L)'
;MSAENDQSDDPSRTVLIGDNERDHAIETLRAAAGDGRITIVELEERMELVEAARFPIDLDRPLAGLGTELPSTQILTGATGTQRSAGSGYGWSPDN
;
A
#
# COMPACT_ATOMS: atom_id res chain seq x y z
N MET A 1 23.18 -19.34 9.87
CA MET A 1 23.07 -17.93 10.33
C MET A 1 23.63 -17.10 9.20
N SER A 2 22.95 -16.17 8.54
CA SER A 2 21.57 -15.67 8.56
C SER A 2 21.45 -14.89 7.26
N ALA A 3 20.42 -15.14 6.46
CA ALA A 3 20.11 -14.29 5.32
C ALA A 3 19.38 -13.05 5.88
N GLU A 4 20.12 -11.96 6.12
CA GLU A 4 19.61 -10.75 6.79
C GLU A 4 19.99 -9.49 6.02
N ASN A 5 19.74 -9.43 4.71
CA ASN A 5 19.94 -8.19 3.97
C ASN A 5 19.10 -8.06 2.68
N ASP A 6 17.79 -8.22 2.81
CA ASP A 6 16.82 -7.91 1.75
C ASP A 6 15.70 -7.01 2.31
N GLN A 7 16.07 -5.92 3.00
CA GLN A 7 15.12 -4.93 3.53
C GLN A 7 15.48 -3.47 3.20
N SER A 8 16.61 -3.26 2.52
CA SER A 8 17.14 -1.91 2.25
C SER A 8 16.64 -1.30 0.93
N ASP A 9 16.07 -2.10 0.03
CA ASP A 9 15.42 -1.63 -1.21
C ASP A 9 13.91 -1.90 -1.14
N ASP A 10 13.28 -1.46 -0.06
CA ASP A 10 11.82 -1.50 0.00
C ASP A 10 11.29 -0.27 -0.78
N PRO A 11 10.65 -0.46 -1.95
CA PRO A 11 10.15 0.66 -2.77
C PRO A 11 9.14 1.53 -2.01
N SER A 12 8.52 1.01 -0.95
CA SER A 12 7.63 1.74 -0.05
C SER A 12 8.36 2.77 0.82
N ARG A 13 9.70 2.78 0.83
CA ARG A 13 10.53 3.80 1.49
C ARG A 13 11.20 4.78 0.51
N THR A 14 11.09 4.55 -0.80
CA THR A 14 11.71 5.40 -1.83
C THR A 14 10.69 6.18 -2.66
N VAL A 15 9.43 5.75 -2.69
CA VAL A 15 8.31 6.44 -3.34
C VAL A 15 7.61 7.39 -2.37
N LEU A 16 7.43 8.66 -2.76
CA LEU A 16 6.64 9.62 -2.00
C LEU A 16 5.14 9.37 -2.24
N ILE A 17 4.34 9.39 -1.17
CA ILE A 17 2.88 9.34 -1.35
C ILE A 17 2.36 10.67 -1.89
N GLY A 18 1.47 10.58 -2.86
CA GLY A 18 0.71 11.71 -3.38
C GLY A 18 -0.53 12.00 -2.55
N ASP A 19 -1.23 13.08 -2.90
CA ASP A 19 -2.50 13.47 -2.28
C ASP A 19 -3.57 12.36 -2.41
N ASN A 20 -3.58 11.66 -3.55
CA ASN A 20 -4.51 10.55 -3.80
C ASN A 20 -4.34 9.39 -2.81
N GLU A 21 -3.11 9.05 -2.42
CA GLU A 21 -2.85 8.00 -1.43
C GLU A 21 -3.32 8.44 -0.04
N ARG A 22 -3.11 9.72 0.27
CA ARG A 22 -3.55 10.34 1.53
C ARG A 22 -5.07 10.32 1.64
N ASP A 23 -5.78 10.74 0.59
CA ASP A 23 -7.24 10.73 0.53
C ASP A 23 -7.80 9.32 0.70
N HIS A 24 -7.22 8.33 0.01
CA HIS A 24 -7.63 6.94 0.14
C HIS A 24 -7.45 6.40 1.58
N ALA A 25 -6.36 6.77 2.26
CA ALA A 25 -6.15 6.42 3.66
C ALA A 25 -7.20 7.09 4.58
N ILE A 26 -7.53 8.36 4.33
CA ILE A 26 -8.56 9.10 5.07
C ILE A 26 -9.93 8.47 4.89
N GLU A 27 -10.30 8.10 3.66
CA GLU A 27 -11.56 7.41 3.36
C GLU A 27 -11.66 6.07 4.08
N THR A 28 -10.57 5.29 4.08
CA THR A 28 -10.51 4.00 4.77
C THR A 28 -10.71 4.16 6.28
N LEU A 29 -10.08 5.16 6.88
CA LEU A 29 -10.25 5.49 8.30
C LEU A 29 -11.69 5.92 8.62
N ARG A 30 -12.28 6.78 7.79
CA ARG A 30 -13.69 7.20 7.94
C ARG A 30 -14.65 6.03 7.83
N ALA A 31 -14.42 5.11 6.89
CA ALA A 31 -15.23 3.91 6.72
C ALA A 31 -15.15 3.00 7.95
N ALA A 32 -13.94 2.79 8.50
CA ALA A 32 -13.75 2.00 9.71
C ALA A 32 -14.41 2.62 10.95
N ALA A 33 -14.38 3.95 11.07
CA ALA A 33 -15.08 4.66 12.14
C ALA A 33 -16.61 4.56 11.99
N GLY A 34 -17.13 4.67 10.76
CA GLY A 34 -18.56 4.48 10.47
C GLY A 34 -19.06 3.05 10.74
N ASP A 35 -18.19 2.05 10.58
CA ASP A 35 -18.46 0.65 10.92
C ASP A 35 -18.32 0.34 12.42
N GLY A 36 -17.82 1.31 13.22
CA GLY A 36 -17.59 1.13 14.66
C GLY A 36 -16.37 0.28 15.02
N ARG A 37 -15.47 0.02 14.06
CA ARG A 37 -14.21 -0.71 14.30
C ARG A 37 -13.17 0.11 15.04
N ILE A 38 -13.26 1.44 14.89
CA ILE A 38 -12.41 2.40 15.59
C ILE A 38 -13.27 3.51 16.17
N THR A 39 -12.81 4.11 17.26
CA THR A 39 -13.49 5.25 17.87
C THR A 39 -13.18 6.56 17.12
N ILE A 40 -14.00 7.60 17.33
CA ILE A 40 -13.76 8.94 16.77
C ILE A 40 -12.43 9.52 17.26
N VAL A 41 -12.06 9.27 18.52
CA VAL A 41 -10.78 9.73 19.08
C VAL A 41 -9.62 9.09 18.33
N GLU A 42 -9.67 7.76 18.13
CA GLU A 42 -8.63 7.09 17.36
C GLU A 42 -8.62 7.49 15.88
N LEU A 43 -9.77 7.85 15.30
CA LEU A 43 -9.85 8.38 13.93
C LEU A 43 -9.06 9.68 13.82
N GLU A 44 -9.25 10.61 14.77
CA GLU A 44 -8.54 11.89 14.80
C GLU A 44 -7.02 11.69 14.99
N GLU A 45 -6.61 10.83 15.92
CA GLU A 45 -5.20 10.48 16.12
C GLU A 45 -4.56 9.86 14.87
N ARG A 46 -5.30 8.99 14.17
CA ARG A 46 -4.81 8.35 12.94
C ARG A 46 -4.80 9.32 11.75
N MET A 47 -5.72 10.26 11.67
CA MET A 47 -5.72 11.31 10.64
C MET A 47 -4.48 12.21 10.74
N GLU A 48 -4.06 12.59 11.95
CA GLU A 48 -2.84 13.39 12.15
C GLU A 48 -1.60 12.66 11.62
N LEU A 49 -1.52 11.34 11.81
CA LEU A 49 -0.45 10.50 11.27
C LEU A 49 -0.47 10.46 9.74
N VAL A 50 -1.66 10.42 9.11
CA VAL A 50 -1.82 10.42 7.65
C VAL A 50 -1.44 11.78 7.04
N GLU A 51 -1.73 12.89 7.71
CA GLU A 51 -1.29 14.21 7.27
C GLU A 51 0.24 14.39 7.38
N ALA A 52 0.85 13.81 8.41
CA ALA A 52 2.31 13.80 8.58
C ALA A 52 3.03 12.79 7.66
N ALA A 53 2.30 11.83 7.11
CA ALA A 53 2.85 10.76 6.27
C ALA A 53 3.42 11.30 4.96
N ARG A 54 4.63 10.84 4.62
CA ARG A 54 5.33 11.22 3.39
C ARG A 54 5.70 10.02 2.54
N PHE A 55 5.71 8.83 3.13
CA PHE A 55 6.01 7.56 2.47
C PHE A 55 4.91 6.52 2.73
N PRO A 56 4.72 5.53 1.84
CA PRO A 56 3.71 4.49 2.00
C PRO A 56 3.85 3.68 3.30
N ILE A 57 5.07 3.57 3.84
CA ILE A 57 5.32 2.92 5.14
C ILE A 57 4.74 3.71 6.33
N ASP A 58 4.58 5.03 6.21
CA ASP A 58 4.01 5.87 7.26
C ASP A 58 2.49 5.66 7.38
N LEU A 59 1.83 5.23 6.29
CA LEU A 59 0.40 4.88 6.26
C LEU A 59 0.09 3.51 6.87
N ASP A 60 1.10 2.67 7.06
CA ASP A 60 0.92 1.33 7.63
C ASP A 60 0.44 1.41 9.08
N ARG A 61 1.02 2.32 9.87
CA ARG A 61 0.64 2.56 11.28
C ARG A 61 -0.81 3.01 11.46
N PRO A 62 -1.32 4.06 10.76
CA PRO A 62 -2.71 4.48 10.92
C PRO A 62 -3.70 3.43 10.39
N LEU A 63 -3.33 2.63 9.38
CA LEU A 63 -4.21 1.62 8.80
C LEU A 63 -4.11 0.23 9.47
N ALA A 64 -3.15 0.06 10.39
CA ALA A 64 -2.92 -1.21 11.08
C ALA A 64 -4.16 -1.69 11.84
N GLY A 65 -4.51 -2.97 11.63
CA GLY A 65 -5.60 -3.64 12.36
C GLY A 65 -7.00 -3.39 11.80
N LEU A 66 -7.16 -2.61 10.73
CA LEU A 66 -8.47 -2.34 10.11
C LEU A 66 -8.99 -3.47 9.21
N GLY A 67 -8.21 -4.54 9.03
CA GLY A 67 -8.54 -5.66 8.12
C GLY A 67 -8.51 -5.28 6.64
N THR A 68 -8.12 -4.04 6.33
CA THR A 68 -7.80 -3.57 4.98
C THR A 68 -6.39 -4.00 4.62
N GLU A 69 -6.15 -4.30 3.34
CA GLU A 69 -4.81 -4.57 2.86
C GLU A 69 -3.96 -3.31 3.03
N LEU A 70 -2.83 -3.44 3.73
CA LEU A 70 -1.96 -2.30 4.01
C LEU A 70 -1.29 -1.82 2.72
N PRO A 71 -1.19 -0.51 2.46
CA PRO A 71 -0.62 0.02 1.21
C PRO A 71 0.83 -0.46 1.00
N SER A 72 1.61 -0.64 2.07
CA SER A 72 2.98 -1.20 1.99
C SER A 72 2.99 -2.64 1.49
N THR A 73 1.98 -3.44 1.85
CA THR A 73 1.76 -4.79 1.31
C THR A 73 1.35 -4.74 -0.17
N GLN A 74 0.61 -3.72 -0.61
CA GLN A 74 0.22 -3.55 -2.02
C GLN A 74 1.42 -3.21 -2.91
N ILE A 75 2.30 -2.32 -2.44
CA ILE A 75 3.52 -1.96 -3.18
C ILE A 75 4.47 -3.16 -3.25
N LEU A 76 4.62 -3.91 -2.16
CA LEU A 76 5.40 -5.15 -2.14
C LEU A 76 4.80 -6.23 -3.05
N THR A 77 3.48 -6.46 -3.00
CA THR A 77 2.82 -7.47 -3.85
C THR A 77 2.90 -7.10 -5.34
N GLY A 78 2.76 -5.82 -5.68
CA GLY A 78 2.93 -5.30 -7.03
C GLY A 78 4.34 -5.49 -7.58
N ALA A 79 5.37 -5.32 -6.73
CA ALA A 79 6.76 -5.61 -7.10
C ALA A 79 7.00 -7.11 -7.33
N THR A 80 6.30 -7.99 -6.61
CA THR A 80 6.41 -9.45 -6.77
C THR A 80 5.52 -10.04 -7.89
N GLY A 81 4.53 -9.27 -8.36
CA GLY A 81 3.47 -9.74 -9.28
C GLY A 81 3.81 -9.76 -10.77
N THR A 82 4.96 -9.23 -11.19
CA THR A 82 5.27 -9.02 -12.64
C THR A 82 5.90 -10.22 -13.36
N GLN A 83 5.78 -11.45 -12.85
CA GLN A 83 6.33 -12.62 -13.54
C GLN A 83 5.42 -13.85 -13.48
N ARG A 84 4.34 -13.84 -14.27
CA ARG A 84 3.76 -15.07 -14.86
C ARG A 84 2.94 -14.88 -16.14
N SER A 85 3.28 -13.88 -16.96
CA SER A 85 2.91 -13.87 -18.39
C SER A 85 4.11 -14.20 -19.27
N ALA A 86 4.83 -15.27 -18.94
CA ALA A 86 5.73 -15.96 -19.86
C ALA A 86 5.10 -17.34 -20.12
N GLY A 87 4.14 -17.36 -21.02
CA GLY A 87 3.30 -18.54 -21.24
C GLY A 87 2.53 -18.47 -22.54
N SER A 88 3.25 -18.51 -23.66
CA SER A 88 2.84 -19.14 -24.92
C SER A 88 1.71 -18.48 -25.72
N GLY A 89 2.08 -17.91 -26.86
CA GLY A 89 1.13 -17.50 -27.90
C GLY A 89 1.81 -16.78 -29.05
N TYR A 90 2.79 -17.43 -29.69
CA TYR A 90 3.32 -16.98 -30.98
C TYR A 90 2.17 -16.84 -32.00
N GLY A 91 2.10 -15.70 -32.70
CA GLY A 91 1.13 -15.51 -33.79
C GLY A 91 1.06 -14.10 -34.37
N TRP A 92 2.19 -13.42 -34.60
CA TRP A 92 2.21 -12.25 -35.49
C TRP A 92 2.73 -12.69 -36.86
N SER A 93 1.86 -12.74 -37.86
CA SER A 93 2.20 -12.84 -39.28
C SER A 93 1.98 -11.47 -39.94
N PRO A 94 2.98 -10.89 -40.64
CA PRO A 94 2.81 -9.65 -41.37
C PRO A 94 2.56 -9.91 -42.86
N ASP A 95 1.29 -9.98 -43.25
CA ASP A 95 0.86 -9.85 -44.65
C ASP A 95 -0.55 -9.25 -44.75
N ASN A 96 -0.64 -7.96 -45.09
CA ASN A 96 -1.63 -7.36 -46.01
C ASN A 96 -1.29 -5.89 -46.32
#